data_AF-A0A352JRC9-F1
#
_entry.id   AF-A0A352JRC9-F1
#
_cell.length_a   1.000
_cell.length_b   1.000
_cell.length_c   1.000
_cell.angle_alpha   90.00
_cell.angle_beta   90.00
_cell.angle_gamma   90.00
#
_symmetry.space_group_name_H-M   'P 1'
#
loop_
_entity.id
_entity.type
_entity.pdbx_description
1 polymer ?
#
loop_
_entity_poly.entity_id
_entity_poly.type
_entity_poly.pdbx_seq_one_letter_code
_entity_poly.pdbx_strand_id
1 'polypeptide(L)'
;MNWKRIWLTALMIYIALEITNIIFHGHILMSQYSAPDAAPAFRPTEIANRFMWVYFVTGAVFAFLFTFIFAKGYERKGLAEGIRYGFYIGIFYYYTIYFNEFVLYPIPYRIVWYWILGGVTQTIILGIIAALIYKPKQSQWEATA
;
A
#
# COMPACT_ATOMS: atom_id res chain seq x y z
N MET A 1 -21.54 4.46 6.91
CA MET A 1 -20.12 4.84 6.69
C MET A 1 -19.96 6.35 6.87
N ASN A 2 -18.80 6.80 7.36
CA ASN A 2 -18.49 8.23 7.51
C ASN A 2 -17.57 8.69 6.38
N TRP A 3 -18.15 9.24 5.31
CA TRP A 3 -17.39 9.62 4.11
C TRP A 3 -16.32 10.69 4.34
N LYS A 4 -16.57 11.65 5.24
CA LYS A 4 -15.54 12.64 5.62
C LYS A 4 -14.31 11.97 6.23
N ARG A 5 -14.54 10.96 7.10
CA ARG A 5 -13.45 10.17 7.69
C ARG A 5 -12.79 9.24 6.68
N ILE A 6 -13.51 8.70 5.71
CA ILE A 6 -12.94 7.89 4.62
C ILE A 6 -11.97 8.73 3.80
N TRP A 7 -12.38 9.91 3.31
CA TRP A 7 -11.49 10.76 2.52
C TRP A 7 -10.27 11.24 3.30
N LEU A 8 -10.44 11.63 4.56
CA LEU A 8 -9.31 11.97 5.43
C LEU A 8 -8.35 10.79 5.61
N THR A 9 -8.89 9.59 5.89
CA THR A 9 -8.07 8.40 6.09
C THR A 9 -7.34 8.02 4.80
N ALA A 10 -8.02 8.07 3.64
CA ALA A 10 -7.41 7.80 2.34
C ALA A 10 -6.29 8.78 2.02
N LEU A 11 -6.45 10.08 2.31
CA LEU A 11 -5.39 11.07 2.15
C LEU A 11 -4.17 10.73 3.02
N MET A 12 -4.39 10.38 4.29
CA MET A 12 -3.29 10.03 5.20
C MET A 12 -2.59 8.73 4.79
N ILE A 13 -3.34 7.75 4.28
CA ILE A 13 -2.78 6.52 3.71
C ILE A 13 -1.97 6.82 2.45
N TYR A 14 -2.45 7.70 1.57
CA TYR A 14 -1.73 8.12 0.37
C TYR A 14 -0.38 8.77 0.74
N ILE A 15 -0.38 9.72 1.67
CA ILE A 15 0.86 10.36 2.13
C ILE A 15 1.82 9.33 2.73
N ALA A 16 1.33 8.42 3.57
CA ALA A 16 2.16 7.39 4.18
C ALA A 16 2.69 6.38 3.13
N LEU A 17 1.89 6.02 2.13
CA LEU A 17 2.28 5.18 1.00
C LEU A 17 3.44 5.82 0.23
N GLU A 18 3.33 7.10 -0.12
CA GLU A 18 4.38 7.82 -0.85
C GLU A 18 5.67 7.93 -0.03
N ILE A 19 5.58 8.28 1.25
CA ILE A 19 6.75 8.37 2.14
C ILE A 19 7.46 7.02 2.23
N THR A 20 6.69 5.94 2.44
CA THR A 20 7.27 4.60 2.54
C THR A 20 7.85 4.12 1.21
N ASN A 21 7.23 4.43 0.07
CA ASN A 21 7.79 4.13 -1.25
C ASN A 21 9.12 4.85 -1.50
N ILE A 22 9.22 6.14 -1.14
CA ILE A 22 10.48 6.90 -1.23
C ILE A 22 11.56 6.23 -0.39
N ILE A 23 11.25 5.81 0.84
CA ILE A 23 12.21 5.14 1.73
C ILE A 23 12.62 3.77 1.17
N PHE A 24 11.66 2.90 0.87
CA PHE A 24 11.95 1.54 0.43
C PHE A 24 12.59 1.49 -0.96
N HIS A 25 12.02 2.16 -1.95
CA HIS A 25 12.51 2.11 -3.32
C HIS A 25 13.66 3.09 -3.57
N GLY A 26 13.59 4.28 -3.00
CA GLY A 26 14.58 5.34 -3.22
C GLY A 26 15.88 5.16 -2.43
N HIS A 27 15.80 4.57 -1.23
CA HIS A 27 16.99 4.43 -0.36
C HIS A 27 17.40 2.99 -0.11
N ILE A 28 16.46 2.10 0.21
CA ILE A 28 16.80 0.72 0.59
C ILE A 28 17.11 -0.15 -0.63
N LEU A 29 16.27 -0.07 -1.67
CA LEU A 29 16.35 -0.97 -2.83
C LEU A 29 17.02 -0.36 -4.06
N MET A 30 17.37 0.94 -4.03
CA MET A 30 17.98 1.61 -5.17
C MET A 30 19.26 0.90 -5.66
N SER A 31 20.10 0.42 -4.73
CA SER A 31 21.30 -0.34 -5.08
C SER A 31 20.99 -1.69 -5.73
N GLN A 32 19.85 -2.30 -5.39
CA GLN A 32 19.39 -3.55 -5.99
C GLN A 32 18.87 -3.34 -7.41
N TYR A 33 18.21 -2.21 -7.70
CA TYR A 33 17.71 -1.89 -9.04
C TYR A 33 18.83 -1.56 -10.03
N SER A 34 19.88 -0.91 -9.56
CA SER A 34 21.04 -0.55 -10.39
C SER A 34 22.04 -1.69 -10.58
N ALA A 35 21.80 -2.87 -9.99
CA ALA A 35 22.67 -4.03 -10.15
C ALA A 35 22.67 -4.53 -11.60
N PRO A 36 23.80 -5.00 -12.16
CA PRO A 36 23.89 -5.40 -13.57
C PRO A 36 22.89 -6.47 -14.02
N ASP A 37 22.50 -7.35 -13.11
CA ASP A 37 21.55 -8.43 -13.34
C ASP A 37 20.07 -8.01 -13.16
N ALA A 38 19.82 -6.82 -12.62
CA ALA A 38 18.48 -6.27 -12.37
C ALA A 38 18.13 -5.11 -13.30
N ALA A 39 19.09 -4.21 -13.56
CA ALA A 39 18.88 -2.98 -14.32
C ALA A 39 18.21 -3.20 -15.70
N PRO A 40 18.53 -4.25 -16.48
CA PRO A 40 17.89 -4.49 -17.78
C PRO A 40 16.38 -4.80 -17.69
N ALA A 41 15.87 -5.20 -16.52
CA ALA A 41 14.46 -5.53 -16.34
C ALA A 41 13.57 -4.28 -16.18
N PHE A 42 14.17 -3.12 -15.90
CA PHE A 42 13.45 -1.87 -15.68
C PHE A 42 13.42 -0.99 -16.92
N ARG A 43 12.37 -0.16 -17.03
CA ARG A 43 12.31 0.86 -18.08
C ARG A 43 13.45 1.87 -17.89
N PRO A 44 14.05 2.39 -18.98
CA PRO A 44 14.99 3.51 -18.89
C PRO A 44 14.38 4.69 -18.12
N THR A 45 15.17 5.34 -17.26
CA THR A 45 14.71 6.40 -16.35
C THR A 45 13.96 7.53 -17.05
N GLU A 46 14.43 7.97 -18.22
CA GLU A 46 13.77 9.01 -19.00
C GLU A 46 12.34 8.59 -19.40
N ILE A 47 12.17 7.35 -19.84
CA ILE A 47 10.86 6.80 -20.22
C ILE A 47 10.00 6.62 -18.97
N ALA A 48 10.56 6.09 -17.88
CA ALA A 48 9.84 5.92 -16.62
C ALA A 48 9.28 7.25 -16.09
N ASN A 49 10.07 8.33 -16.14
CA ASN A 49 9.67 9.66 -15.68
C ASN A 49 8.47 10.22 -16.45
N ARG A 50 8.34 9.91 -17.75
CA ARG A 50 7.16 10.31 -18.56
C ARG A 50 5.86 9.66 -18.07
N PHE A 51 5.94 8.53 -17.38
CA PHE A 51 4.79 7.82 -16.81
C PHE A 51 4.64 7.98 -15.30
N MET A 52 5.42 8.86 -14.66
CA MET A 52 5.37 9.04 -13.20
C MET A 52 3.98 9.47 -12.70
N TRP A 53 3.19 10.14 -13.53
CA TRP A 53 1.81 10.47 -13.21
C TRP A 53 0.94 9.22 -12.98
N VAL A 54 1.19 8.11 -13.68
CA VAL A 54 0.45 6.85 -13.52
C VAL A 54 0.68 6.31 -12.11
N TYR A 55 1.92 6.39 -11.63
CA TYR A 55 2.29 5.98 -10.28
C TYR A 55 1.50 6.78 -9.22
N PHE A 56 1.45 8.11 -9.33
CA PHE A 56 0.68 8.94 -8.39
C PHE A 56 -0.83 8.66 -8.44
N VAL A 57 -1.39 8.51 -9.65
CA VAL A 57 -2.82 8.21 -9.82
C VAL A 57 -3.16 6.83 -9.24
N THR A 58 -2.36 5.81 -9.52
CA THR A 58 -2.58 4.46 -8.99
C THR A 58 -2.38 4.40 -7.47
N GLY A 59 -1.43 5.16 -6.91
CA GLY A 59 -1.28 5.34 -5.47
C GLY A 59 -2.52 5.96 -4.82
N ALA A 60 -3.12 6.98 -5.44
CA ALA A 60 -4.36 7.60 -4.94
C ALA A 60 -5.56 6.62 -4.99
N VAL A 61 -5.68 5.85 -6.08
CA VAL A 61 -6.71 4.81 -6.22
C VAL A 61 -6.51 3.72 -5.18
N PHE A 62 -5.28 3.25 -4.98
CA PHE A 62 -4.93 2.27 -3.96
C PHE A 62 -5.33 2.77 -2.57
N ALA A 63 -4.93 3.99 -2.19
CA ALA A 63 -5.22 4.53 -0.88
C ALA A 63 -6.73 4.67 -0.60
N PHE A 64 -7.51 5.09 -1.61
CA PHE A 64 -8.96 5.14 -1.51
C PHE A 64 -9.58 3.76 -1.34
N LEU A 65 -9.24 2.80 -2.21
CA LEU A 65 -9.81 1.45 -2.15
C LEU A 65 -9.41 0.70 -0.87
N PHE A 66 -8.13 0.80 -0.49
CA PHE A 66 -7.63 0.27 0.77
C PHE A 66 -8.43 0.81 1.96
N THR A 67 -8.69 2.11 2.00
CA THR A 67 -9.52 2.72 3.05
C THR A 67 -10.97 2.28 2.98
N PHE A 68 -11.55 2.22 1.79
CA PHE A 68 -12.95 1.86 1.58
C PHE A 68 -13.25 0.43 2.02
N ILE A 69 -12.37 -0.51 1.67
CA ILE A 69 -12.49 -1.92 2.08
C ILE A 69 -12.32 -2.04 3.60
N PHE A 70 -11.33 -1.37 4.18
CA PHE A 70 -11.17 -1.30 5.65
C PHE A 70 -12.44 -0.78 6.33
N ALA A 71 -12.99 0.33 5.84
CA ALA A 71 -14.18 0.96 6.41
C ALA A 71 -15.44 0.07 6.31
N LYS A 72 -15.54 -0.79 5.29
CA LYS A 72 -16.63 -1.78 5.16
C LYS A 72 -16.48 -2.94 6.14
N GLY A 73 -15.26 -3.38 6.39
CA GLY A 73 -14.95 -4.47 7.31
C GLY A 73 -14.74 -4.03 8.76
N TYR A 74 -15.02 -2.77 9.10
CA TYR A 74 -14.63 -2.20 10.39
C TYR A 74 -15.46 -2.74 11.57
N GLU A 75 -14.82 -3.48 12.46
CA GLU A 75 -15.40 -4.19 13.62
C GLU A 75 -15.18 -3.46 14.96
N ARG A 76 -14.52 -2.29 14.96
CA ARG A 76 -14.20 -1.49 16.17
C ARG A 76 -13.26 -2.21 17.15
N LYS A 77 -12.38 -3.09 16.66
CA LYS A 77 -11.41 -3.86 17.50
C LYS A 77 -10.05 -3.18 17.64
N GLY A 78 -9.96 -1.90 17.26
CA GLY A 78 -8.75 -1.08 17.42
C GLY A 78 -7.62 -1.51 16.49
N LEU A 79 -6.37 -1.43 16.99
CA LEU A 79 -5.16 -1.59 16.19
C LEU A 79 -4.98 -3.00 15.59
N ALA A 80 -5.35 -4.04 16.33
CA ALA A 80 -5.21 -5.42 15.88
C ALA A 80 -5.97 -5.68 14.57
N GLU A 81 -7.08 -4.98 14.38
CA GLU A 81 -7.89 -5.04 13.17
C GLU A 81 -7.16 -4.44 11.96
N GLY A 82 -6.52 -3.28 12.15
CA GLY A 82 -5.67 -2.63 11.14
C GLY A 82 -4.49 -3.50 10.72
N ILE A 83 -3.80 -4.12 11.69
CA ILE A 83 -2.68 -5.04 11.45
C ILE A 83 -3.15 -6.24 10.63
N ARG A 84 -4.22 -6.91 11.08
CA ARG A 84 -4.78 -8.09 10.40
C ARG A 84 -5.21 -7.76 8.97
N TYR A 85 -5.92 -6.64 8.80
CA TYR A 85 -6.36 -6.18 7.49
C TYR A 85 -5.18 -5.88 6.56
N GLY A 86 -4.20 -5.11 7.04
CA GLY A 86 -2.99 -4.76 6.31
C GLY A 86 -2.19 -6.00 5.88
N PHE A 87 -2.04 -6.97 6.77
CA PHE A 87 -1.38 -8.24 6.46
C PHE A 87 -2.11 -9.00 5.34
N TYR A 88 -3.42 -9.20 5.44
CA TYR A 88 -4.17 -9.95 4.44
C TYR A 88 -4.20 -9.28 3.08
N ILE A 89 -4.44 -7.96 3.03
CA ILE A 89 -4.46 -7.24 1.76
C ILE A 89 -3.05 -7.13 1.16
N GLY A 90 -2.02 -6.99 2.00
CA GLY A 90 -0.62 -6.99 1.59
C GLY A 90 -0.21 -8.30 0.94
N ILE A 91 -0.50 -9.44 1.57
CA ILE A 91 -0.23 -10.76 0.99
C ILE A 91 -1.05 -10.93 -0.29
N PHE A 92 -2.35 -10.65 -0.26
CA PHE A 92 -3.20 -10.78 -1.45
C PHE A 92 -2.67 -9.97 -2.64
N TYR A 93 -2.27 -8.72 -2.41
CA TYR A 93 -1.82 -7.83 -3.49
C TYR A 93 -0.38 -8.12 -3.92
N TYR A 94 0.58 -8.03 -3.00
CA TYR A 94 2.00 -8.07 -3.37
C TYR A 94 2.52 -9.46 -3.67
N TYR A 95 2.07 -10.48 -2.94
CA TYR A 95 2.49 -11.86 -3.22
C TYR A 95 2.01 -12.29 -4.61
N THR A 96 0.75 -12.00 -4.94
CA THR A 96 0.21 -12.39 -6.24
C THR A 96 0.85 -11.58 -7.37
N ILE A 97 0.93 -10.26 -7.25
CA ILE A 97 1.41 -9.42 -8.36
C ILE A 97 2.88 -9.69 -8.69
N TYR A 98 3.76 -9.76 -7.68
CA TYR A 98 5.20 -9.83 -7.95
C TYR A 98 5.68 -11.20 -8.41
N PHE A 99 5.02 -12.28 -8.00
CA PHE A 99 5.31 -13.59 -8.59
C PHE A 99 4.77 -13.70 -10.02
N ASN A 100 3.62 -13.10 -10.34
CA ASN A 100 3.16 -13.03 -11.73
C ASN A 100 4.11 -12.19 -12.59
N GLU A 101 4.59 -11.06 -12.09
CA GLU A 101 5.58 -10.23 -12.78
C GLU A 101 6.92 -10.97 -12.97
N PHE A 102 7.37 -11.75 -11.99
CA PHE A 102 8.56 -12.58 -12.10
C PHE A 102 8.49 -13.60 -13.25
N VAL A 103 7.29 -14.11 -13.56
CA VAL A 103 7.09 -15.03 -14.69
C VAL A 103 7.24 -14.30 -16.04
N LEU A 104 6.86 -13.02 -16.09
CA LEU A 104 6.81 -12.25 -17.34
C LEU A 104 8.07 -11.42 -17.60
N TYR A 105 8.75 -10.98 -16.55
CA TYR A 105 9.87 -10.06 -16.61
C TYR A 105 11.12 -10.71 -16.00
N PRO A 106 12.33 -10.39 -16.51
CA PRO A 106 13.58 -10.95 -16.01
C PRO A 106 14.01 -10.29 -14.69
N ILE A 107 13.10 -10.21 -13.71
CA ILE A 107 13.35 -9.64 -12.39
C ILE A 107 14.09 -10.68 -11.54
N PRO A 108 15.23 -10.34 -10.91
CA PRO A 108 15.90 -11.26 -10.01
C PRO A 108 15.01 -11.71 -8.85
N TYR A 109 15.04 -13.01 -8.54
CA TYR A 109 14.20 -13.61 -7.49
C TYR A 109 14.35 -12.93 -6.12
N ARG A 110 15.52 -12.38 -5.80
CA ARG A 110 15.74 -11.62 -4.55
C ARG A 110 14.90 -10.33 -4.47
N ILE A 111 14.70 -9.64 -5.60
CA ILE A 111 13.95 -8.38 -5.66
C ILE A 111 12.48 -8.63 -5.43
N VAL A 112 11.95 -9.73 -5.98
CA VAL A 112 10.58 -10.19 -5.75
C VAL A 112 10.29 -10.31 -4.25
N TRP A 113 11.17 -10.97 -3.51
CA TRP A 113 11.01 -11.11 -2.05
C TRP A 113 11.14 -9.78 -1.31
N TYR A 114 12.04 -8.89 -1.71
CA TYR A 114 12.11 -7.55 -1.13
C TYR A 114 10.82 -6.76 -1.32
N TRP A 115 10.21 -6.83 -2.51
CA TRP A 115 8.95 -6.16 -2.78
C TRP A 115 7.77 -6.78 -2.02
N ILE A 116 7.70 -8.10 -1.91
CA ILE A 116 6.66 -8.78 -1.13
C ILE A 116 6.77 -8.41 0.34
N LEU A 117 7.95 -8.59 0.95
CA LEU A 117 8.14 -8.33 2.37
C LEU A 117 7.99 -6.84 2.70
N GLY A 118 8.53 -5.96 1.84
CA GLY A 118 8.39 -4.52 1.96
C GLY A 118 6.93 -4.09 1.83
N GLY A 119 6.21 -4.57 0.82
CA GLY A 119 4.80 -4.26 0.58
C GLY A 119 3.86 -4.78 1.68
N VAL A 120 4.08 -6.00 2.19
CA VAL A 120 3.32 -6.53 3.33
C VAL A 120 3.57 -5.68 4.59
N THR A 121 4.83 -5.32 4.86
CA THR A 121 5.17 -4.44 5.98
C THR A 121 4.52 -3.07 5.83
N GLN A 122 4.58 -2.49 4.63
CA GLN A 122 3.96 -1.21 4.28
C GLN A 122 2.45 -1.25 4.52
N THR A 123 1.75 -2.25 4.01
CA THR A 123 0.29 -2.37 4.18
C THR A 123 -0.14 -2.62 5.62
N ILE A 124 0.67 -3.28 6.44
CA ILE A 124 0.44 -3.36 7.89
C ILE A 124 0.48 -1.95 8.50
N ILE A 125 1.49 -1.14 8.17
CA ILE A 125 1.60 0.26 8.64
C ILE A 125 0.38 1.07 8.17
N LEU A 126 -0.02 0.95 6.91
CA LEU A 126 -1.20 1.63 6.38
C LEU A 126 -2.49 1.17 7.07
N GLY A 127 -2.60 -0.11 7.42
CA GLY A 127 -3.72 -0.67 8.16
C GLY A 127 -3.80 -0.11 9.60
N ILE A 128 -2.65 0.04 10.26
CA ILE A 128 -2.56 0.71 11.57
C ILE A 128 -3.05 2.15 11.46
N ILE A 129 -2.59 2.90 10.45
CA ILE A 129 -3.03 4.28 10.19
C ILE A 129 -4.55 4.32 9.97
N ALA A 130 -5.09 3.39 9.18
CA ALA A 130 -6.52 3.29 8.94
C ALA A 130 -7.30 3.10 10.25
N ALA A 131 -6.86 2.19 11.12
CA ALA A 131 -7.49 1.90 12.40
C ALA A 131 -7.43 3.08 13.39
N LEU A 132 -6.38 3.91 13.33
CA LEU A 132 -6.21 5.09 14.18
C LEU A 132 -7.08 6.28 13.73
N ILE A 133 -7.23 6.47 12.43
CA ILE A 133 -7.83 7.68 11.86
C ILE A 133 -9.31 7.50 11.51
N TYR A 134 -9.69 6.33 11.00
CA TYR A 134 -11.06 6.07 10.60
C TYR A 134 -11.96 5.97 11.82
N LYS A 135 -13.01 6.80 11.85
CA LYS A 135 -14.06 6.77 12.88
C LYS A 135 -15.42 6.59 12.20
N PRO A 136 -16.15 5.49 12.43
CA PRO A 136 -17.47 5.30 11.86
C PRO A 136 -18.44 6.38 12.38
N LYS A 137 -19.53 6.63 11.63
CA LYS A 137 -20.61 7.51 12.12
C LYS A 137 -21.27 6.77 13.28
N GLN A 138 -21.31 7.38 14.47
CA GLN A 138 -22.10 6.86 15.59
C GLN A 138 -23.54 6.67 15.11
N SER A 139 -24.12 5.51 15.40
CA SER A 139 -25.54 5.34 15.16
C SER A 139 -26.30 6.20 16.18
N GLN A 140 -27.48 6.70 15.80
CA GLN A 140 -28.32 7.50 16.71
C GLN A 140 -28.86 6.68 17.89
N TRP A 141 -28.82 5.34 17.80
CA TRP A 141 -29.26 4.43 18.87
C TRP A 141 -28.17 4.16 19.91
N GLU A 142 -26.89 4.32 19.57
CA GLU A 142 -25.75 4.17 20.52
C GLU A 142 -25.56 5.41 21.41
N ALA A 143 -26.19 6.54 21.09
CA ALA A 143 -26.06 7.79 21.84
C ALA A 143 -27.12 7.96 22.95
N THR A 144 -28.10 7.06 23.02
CA THR A 144 -29.20 7.09 24.00
C THR A 144 -29.24 5.86 24.92
N ALA A 145 -28.22 4.99 24.82
CA ALA A 145 -28.00 3.84 25.72
C ALA A 145 -26.78 4.13 26.60
#